data_AF-A0A2N7ZBQ6-F1
#
_entry.id   AF-A0A2N7ZBQ6-F1
#
_cell.length_a   1.000
_cell.length_b   1.000
_cell.length_c   1.000
_cell.angle_alpha   90.00
_cell.angle_beta   90.00
_cell.angle_gamma   90.00
#
_symmetry.space_group_name_H-M   'P 1'
#
loop_
_entity.id
_entity.type
_entity.pdbx_description
1 polymer ?
#
loop_
_entity_poly.entity_id
_entity_poly.type
_entity_poly.pdbx_seq_one_letter_code
_entity_poly.pdbx_strand_id
1 'polypeptide(L)'
;MTDETRTTSAATPLPSSSVGVSCQSLMQSQPLLTSLLHYTRLRARMRQHLGMFVEQMKSTDPLVYSHADPRYQLYFMKHCGFLPDAPRLQVLGGGQVYFDDLIASSTPPIRLPLSEQQLARGEVLEEVLRVLQRSDPTLQKIPGEEGETLAVRAGKLRETLGRYAGCFRRERIDALMQALARQVCRDVRSVLDACPHLSAPIAQRLVATLNPEQLRAFRSSGLLPQVQAEQARVCERFIREFCLYEDLQYGTPPALDSMRLGLRLLETLPGWESGTRIELKQQLGGAPVDAIGIETAEPGRMLEVPAQEDRRDFYTLVWDALRPQERSRLHLSNPEQLRAAVEAAVLPETQMNSLLESPPVEDVTRDLFESITLGRGRTNGRGAEPGQHTRNRVDGRINS
;
A
#
# COMPACT_ATOMS: atom_id res chain seq x y z
N MET A 1 3.29 -54.79 -8.54
CA MET A 1 4.42 -53.84 -8.48
C MET A 1 3.84 -52.47 -8.73
N THR A 2 4.07 -51.61 -7.75
CA THR A 2 3.35 -50.38 -7.45
C THR A 2 3.71 -49.24 -8.41
N ASP A 3 2.65 -48.58 -8.86
CA ASP A 3 2.63 -47.26 -9.49
C ASP A 3 2.37 -46.23 -8.38
N GLU A 4 3.26 -45.26 -8.20
CA GLU A 4 3.10 -44.13 -7.28
C GLU A 4 3.09 -42.84 -8.10
N THR A 5 1.90 -42.39 -8.46
CA THR A 5 1.66 -41.02 -8.90
C THR A 5 1.33 -40.16 -7.68
N ARG A 6 2.21 -39.18 -7.44
CA ARG A 6 2.16 -38.21 -6.35
C ARG A 6 1.07 -37.18 -6.66
N THR A 7 -0.05 -37.23 -5.95
CA THR A 7 -1.11 -36.21 -6.03
C THR A 7 -0.78 -35.03 -5.13
N THR A 8 -0.56 -33.86 -5.76
CA THR A 8 -0.43 -32.57 -5.11
C THR A 8 -1.79 -32.16 -4.54
N SER A 9 -1.88 -32.05 -3.20
CA SER A 9 -3.10 -31.66 -2.48
C SER A 9 -3.40 -30.16 -2.68
N ALA A 10 -4.30 -29.85 -3.61
CA ALA A 10 -4.88 -28.52 -3.74
C ALA A 10 -5.87 -28.27 -2.59
N ALA A 11 -5.71 -27.14 -1.89
CA ALA A 11 -6.62 -26.67 -0.86
C ALA A 11 -8.03 -26.51 -1.44
N THR A 12 -9.01 -27.19 -0.86
CA THR A 12 -10.42 -27.14 -1.29
C THR A 12 -11.06 -25.83 -0.81
N PRO A 13 -11.65 -25.01 -1.68
CA PRO A 13 -12.41 -23.84 -1.24
C PRO A 13 -13.69 -24.30 -0.51
N LEU A 14 -13.94 -23.71 0.66
CA LEU A 14 -15.10 -24.01 1.48
C LEU A 14 -16.40 -23.51 0.80
N PRO A 15 -17.54 -24.22 0.97
CA PRO A 15 -18.76 -23.94 0.23
C PRO A 15 -19.40 -22.60 0.60
N SER A 16 -19.80 -21.87 -0.44
CA SER A 16 -20.50 -20.60 -0.45
C SER A 16 -22.00 -20.80 -0.25
N SER A 17 -22.47 -20.89 1.00
CA SER A 17 -23.92 -20.77 1.28
C SER A 17 -24.20 -20.44 2.76
N SER A 18 -24.33 -19.15 3.09
CA SER A 18 -25.31 -18.61 4.06
C SER A 18 -25.02 -17.13 4.42
N VAL A 19 -25.34 -16.20 3.53
CA VAL A 19 -25.12 -14.75 3.77
C VAL A 19 -26.10 -14.17 4.82
N GLY A 20 -27.08 -14.92 5.31
CA GLY A 20 -28.03 -14.46 6.34
C GLY A 20 -27.60 -14.62 7.81
N VAL A 21 -26.49 -15.31 8.11
CA VAL A 21 -26.11 -15.69 9.51
C VAL A 21 -24.95 -14.85 10.08
N SER A 22 -24.30 -14.03 9.25
CA SER A 22 -22.94 -13.55 9.52
C SER A 22 -22.84 -12.42 10.57
N CYS A 23 -23.72 -11.40 10.54
CA CYS A 23 -23.64 -10.27 11.48
C CYS A 23 -24.14 -10.62 12.89
N GLN A 24 -25.15 -11.48 13.00
CA GLN A 24 -25.80 -11.80 14.27
C GLN A 24 -24.86 -12.61 15.20
N SER A 25 -24.05 -13.51 14.64
CA SER A 25 -23.00 -14.26 15.36
C SER A 25 -21.87 -13.35 15.87
N LEU A 26 -21.48 -12.35 15.08
CA LEU A 26 -20.46 -11.37 15.47
C LEU A 26 -20.98 -10.39 16.54
N MET A 27 -22.24 -9.95 16.42
CA MET A 27 -22.90 -9.08 17.40
C MET A 27 -23.04 -9.73 18.78
N GLN A 28 -23.15 -11.06 18.84
CA GLN A 28 -23.15 -11.82 20.09
C GLN A 28 -21.76 -11.92 20.74
N SER A 29 -20.69 -11.56 20.02
CA SER A 29 -19.30 -11.70 20.45
C SER A 29 -18.64 -10.34 20.73
N GLN A 30 -19.03 -9.67 21.84
CA GLN A 30 -18.43 -8.42 22.32
C GLN A 30 -16.88 -8.32 22.23
N PRO A 31 -16.09 -9.38 22.54
CA PRO A 31 -14.63 -9.26 22.47
C PRO A 31 -14.08 -9.24 21.04
N LEU A 32 -14.80 -9.77 20.04
CA LEU A 32 -14.41 -9.65 18.62
C LEU A 32 -14.65 -8.23 18.10
N LEU A 33 -15.80 -7.63 18.44
CA LEU A 33 -16.09 -6.22 18.12
C LEU A 33 -15.01 -5.29 18.70
N THR A 34 -14.57 -5.55 19.93
CA THR A 34 -13.46 -4.80 20.56
C THR A 34 -12.15 -4.93 19.76
N SER A 35 -11.88 -6.12 19.22
CA SER A 35 -10.66 -6.39 18.43
C SER A 35 -10.70 -5.70 17.06
N LEU A 36 -11.87 -5.64 16.42
CA LEU A 36 -12.08 -4.86 15.18
C LEU A 36 -11.92 -3.35 15.42
N LEU A 37 -12.48 -2.83 16.51
CA LEU A 37 -12.30 -1.43 16.88
C LEU A 37 -10.82 -1.10 17.21
N HIS A 38 -10.13 -2.04 17.86
CA HIS A 38 -8.69 -1.89 18.08
C HIS A 38 -7.91 -1.84 16.77
N TYR A 39 -8.26 -2.71 15.80
CA TYR A 39 -7.68 -2.71 14.47
C TYR A 39 -7.85 -1.36 13.75
N THR A 40 -9.08 -0.82 13.69
CA THR A 40 -9.34 0.45 13.01
C THR A 40 -8.63 1.63 13.67
N ARG A 41 -8.58 1.67 15.02
CA ARG A 41 -7.85 2.69 15.78
C ARG A 41 -6.34 2.61 15.55
N LEU A 42 -5.79 1.40 15.52
CA LEU A 42 -4.36 1.20 15.28
C LEU A 42 -3.99 1.68 13.87
N ARG A 43 -4.77 1.31 12.86
CA ARG A 43 -4.54 1.73 11.47
C ARG A 43 -4.68 3.24 11.31
N ALA A 44 -5.70 3.86 11.91
CA ALA A 44 -5.87 5.30 11.94
C ALA A 44 -4.69 6.04 12.63
N ARG A 45 -4.18 5.51 13.74
CA ARG A 45 -3.02 6.07 14.43
C ARG A 45 -1.76 5.98 13.58
N MET A 46 -1.52 4.84 12.92
CA MET A 46 -0.38 4.69 11.99
C MET A 46 -0.49 5.67 10.82
N ARG A 47 -1.70 5.81 10.24
CA ARG A 47 -1.99 6.77 9.17
C ARG A 47 -1.73 8.20 9.59
N GLN A 48 -2.22 8.62 10.75
CA GLN A 48 -1.97 9.95 11.30
C GLN A 48 -0.48 10.18 11.52
N HIS A 49 0.21 9.21 12.11
CA HIS A 49 1.64 9.33 12.40
C HIS A 49 2.49 9.42 11.13
N LEU A 50 2.22 8.60 10.11
CA LEU A 50 2.87 8.73 8.80
C LEU A 50 2.49 10.02 8.08
N GLY A 51 1.24 10.49 8.22
CA GLY A 51 0.82 11.79 7.69
C GLY A 51 1.62 12.94 8.29
N MET A 52 1.76 12.97 9.62
CA MET A 52 2.59 13.96 10.32
C MET A 52 4.05 13.87 9.88
N PHE A 53 4.60 12.66 9.76
CA PHE A 53 5.97 12.47 9.26
C PHE A 53 6.15 13.06 7.85
N VAL A 54 5.21 12.82 6.93
CA VAL A 54 5.26 13.38 5.57
C VAL A 54 5.26 14.90 5.59
N GLU A 55 4.39 15.54 6.37
CA GLU A 55 4.35 16.99 6.50
C GLU A 55 5.64 17.55 7.11
N GLN A 56 6.17 16.91 8.16
CA GLN A 56 7.42 17.31 8.79
C GLN A 56 8.60 17.23 7.80
N MET A 57 8.67 16.15 7.01
CA MET A 57 9.75 15.95 6.03
C MET A 57 9.67 16.91 4.85
N LYS A 58 8.47 17.36 4.48
CA LYS A 58 8.27 18.35 3.39
C LYS A 58 8.43 19.80 3.86
N SER A 59 8.48 20.05 5.17
CA SER A 59 8.63 21.39 5.71
C SER A 59 10.05 21.94 5.55
N THR A 60 10.15 23.22 5.24
CA THR A 60 11.40 23.99 5.26
C THR A 60 11.69 24.60 6.62
N ASP A 61 10.71 24.65 7.53
CA ASP A 61 10.85 25.22 8.88
C ASP A 61 11.60 24.24 9.81
N PRO A 62 12.75 24.64 10.39
CA PRO A 62 13.49 23.84 11.38
C PRO A 62 12.69 23.42 12.60
N LEU A 63 11.74 24.24 13.05
CA LEU A 63 10.88 23.89 14.18
C LEU A 63 9.89 22.78 13.84
N VAL A 64 9.65 22.54 12.55
CA VAL A 64 8.72 21.51 12.08
C VAL A 64 9.48 20.24 11.69
N TYR A 65 10.50 20.33 10.83
CA TYR A 65 11.19 19.13 10.34
C TYR A 65 12.02 18.43 11.41
N SER A 66 12.42 19.12 12.49
CA SER A 66 13.15 18.51 13.61
C SER A 66 12.34 17.47 14.37
N HIS A 67 11.01 17.51 14.26
CA HIS A 67 10.11 16.52 14.85
C HIS A 67 9.94 15.24 14.01
N ALA A 68 10.48 15.20 12.79
CA ALA A 68 10.39 14.00 11.95
C ALA A 68 11.15 12.82 12.59
N ASP A 69 10.46 11.70 12.80
CA ASP A 69 11.02 10.52 13.46
C ASP A 69 12.30 10.01 12.74
N PRO A 70 13.48 10.04 13.40
CA PRO A 70 14.74 9.55 12.83
C PRO A 70 14.66 8.11 12.30
N ARG A 71 13.86 7.25 12.93
CA ARG A 71 13.71 5.85 12.54
C ARG A 71 13.04 5.74 11.18
N TYR A 72 12.03 6.58 10.91
CA TYR A 72 11.40 6.61 9.59
C TYR A 72 12.29 7.27 8.55
N GLN A 73 13.05 8.32 8.89
CA GLN A 73 14.04 8.89 7.98
C GLN A 73 15.00 7.81 7.48
N LEU A 74 15.61 7.06 8.39
CA LEU A 74 16.60 6.02 8.08
C LEU A 74 15.96 4.81 7.37
N TYR A 75 14.76 4.41 7.79
CA TYR A 75 13.96 3.38 7.10
C TYR A 75 13.75 3.77 5.63
N PHE A 76 13.23 4.97 5.36
CA PHE A 76 12.97 5.40 3.99
C PHE A 76 14.26 5.63 3.20
N MET A 77 15.35 6.07 3.82
CA MET A 77 16.66 6.12 3.15
C MET A 77 17.13 4.74 2.70
N LYS A 78 16.97 3.71 3.54
CA LYS A 78 17.33 2.33 3.18
C LYS A 78 16.52 1.87 1.98
N HIS A 79 15.20 2.05 2.04
CA HIS A 79 14.30 1.60 0.99
C HIS A 79 14.43 2.41 -0.29
N CYS A 80 14.71 3.71 -0.24
CA CYS A 80 15.02 4.46 -1.46
C CYS A 80 16.38 4.08 -2.09
N GLY A 81 17.15 3.15 -1.50
CA GLY A 81 18.48 2.76 -1.99
C GLY A 81 19.56 3.83 -1.78
N PHE A 82 19.31 4.79 -0.88
CA PHE A 82 20.25 5.86 -0.56
C PHE A 82 21.32 5.44 0.45
N LEU A 83 21.09 4.35 1.20
CA LEU A 83 22.10 3.74 2.04
C LEU A 83 22.85 2.64 1.28
N PRO A 84 24.19 2.57 1.41
CA PRO A 84 24.97 1.49 0.81
C PRO A 84 24.63 0.15 1.47
N ASP A 85 24.73 -0.95 0.71
CA ASP A 85 24.52 -2.31 1.25
C ASP A 85 25.70 -2.77 2.13
N ALA A 86 26.88 -2.22 1.89
CA ALA A 86 28.06 -2.42 2.72
C ALA A 86 29.00 -1.19 2.66
N PRO A 87 29.65 -0.81 3.78
CA PRO A 87 29.42 -1.30 5.14
C PRO A 87 28.09 -0.81 5.72
N ARG A 88 27.47 -1.64 6.58
CA ARG A 88 26.18 -1.36 7.23
C ARG A 88 26.23 -0.07 8.06
N LEU A 89 25.12 0.66 8.14
CA LEU A 89 25.00 1.83 9.02
C LEU A 89 24.27 1.45 10.32
N GLN A 90 24.87 1.80 11.45
CA GLN A 90 24.23 1.69 12.78
C GLN A 90 24.17 3.07 13.41
N VAL A 91 22.96 3.57 13.66
CA VAL A 91 22.72 4.89 14.26
C VAL A 91 22.34 4.74 15.73
N LEU A 92 23.12 5.40 16.59
CA LEU A 92 23.03 5.32 18.04
C LEU A 92 22.68 6.70 18.60
N GLY A 93 21.85 6.78 19.64
CA GLY A 93 21.60 8.03 20.34
C GLY A 93 20.96 7.78 21.70
N GLY A 94 21.28 8.59 22.71
CA GLY A 94 20.70 8.43 24.07
C GLY A 94 20.86 7.03 24.67
N GLY A 95 21.90 6.29 24.29
CA GLY A 95 22.11 4.89 24.72
C GLY A 95 21.25 3.83 24.01
N GLN A 96 20.45 4.20 23.01
CA GLN A 96 19.61 3.30 22.22
C GLN A 96 20.05 3.22 20.76
N VAL A 97 19.70 2.11 20.10
CA VAL A 97 19.85 1.94 18.65
C VAL A 97 18.60 2.49 17.96
N TYR A 98 18.75 3.55 17.17
CA TYR A 98 17.66 4.11 16.37
C TYR A 98 17.48 3.35 15.05
N PHE A 99 18.57 2.85 14.49
CA PHE A 99 18.58 2.12 13.24
C PHE A 99 19.76 1.16 13.21
N ASP A 100 19.49 -0.06 12.78
CA ASP A 100 20.49 -1.08 12.50
C ASP A 100 20.08 -1.78 11.20
N ASP A 101 20.92 -1.66 10.18
CA ASP A 101 20.70 -2.35 8.91
C ASP A 101 21.02 -3.84 9.09
N LEU A 102 20.02 -4.65 9.51
CA LEU A 102 20.15 -6.07 9.87
C LEU A 102 20.50 -7.01 8.69
N ILE A 103 21.13 -6.51 7.63
CA ILE A 103 21.63 -7.32 6.52
C ILE A 103 22.76 -8.22 7.04
N ALA A 104 22.77 -9.50 6.67
CA ALA A 104 23.89 -10.39 6.96
C ALA A 104 25.14 -9.88 6.23
N SER A 105 26.09 -9.29 6.97
CA SER A 105 27.38 -8.84 6.43
C SER A 105 28.50 -9.23 7.38
N SER A 106 29.66 -9.56 6.82
CA SER A 106 30.88 -9.88 7.55
C SER A 106 31.66 -8.63 8.00
N THR A 107 31.26 -7.45 7.53
CA THR A 107 31.95 -6.18 7.82
C THR A 107 31.33 -5.49 9.05
N PRO A 108 32.13 -4.90 9.95
CA PRO A 108 31.60 -4.13 11.06
C PRO A 108 30.79 -2.92 10.55
N PRO A 109 29.67 -2.56 11.21
CA PRO A 109 28.88 -1.41 10.80
C PRO A 109 29.63 -0.10 11.07
N ILE A 110 29.42 0.88 10.20
CA ILE A 110 29.74 2.27 10.51
C ILE A 110 28.78 2.73 11.61
N ARG A 111 29.34 3.07 12.77
CA ARG A 111 28.58 3.59 13.91
C ARG A 111 28.50 5.12 13.81
N LEU A 112 27.28 5.63 13.75
CA LEU A 112 26.98 7.05 13.81
C LEU A 112 26.35 7.37 15.18
N PRO A 113 27.13 7.87 16.15
CA PRO A 113 26.58 8.41 17.38
C PRO A 113 25.95 9.77 17.11
N LEU A 114 24.68 9.94 17.50
CA LEU A 114 23.95 11.19 17.49
C LEU A 114 23.77 11.67 18.93
N SER A 115 24.15 12.91 19.20
CA SER A 115 23.83 13.56 20.46
C SER A 115 22.35 13.93 20.56
N GLU A 116 21.83 14.08 21.77
CA GLU A 116 20.46 14.55 21.99
C GLU A 116 20.21 15.92 21.36
N GLN A 117 21.23 16.79 21.31
CA GLN A 117 21.14 18.10 20.66
C GLN A 117 21.01 17.99 19.15
N GLN A 118 21.78 17.10 18.50
CA GLN A 118 21.66 16.85 17.06
C GLN A 118 20.29 16.25 16.70
N LEU A 119 19.77 15.35 17.54
CA LEU A 119 18.43 14.81 17.39
C LEU A 119 17.37 15.92 17.52
N ALA A 120 17.47 16.76 18.56
CA ALA A 120 16.53 17.86 18.80
C ALA A 120 16.53 18.91 17.69
N ARG A 121 17.64 19.08 16.96
CA ARG A 121 17.75 20.00 15.82
C ARG A 121 17.36 19.37 14.48
N GLY A 122 17.06 18.07 14.43
CA GLY A 122 16.73 17.39 13.19
C GLY A 122 17.93 17.20 12.25
N GLU A 123 19.14 17.15 12.78
CA GLU A 123 20.39 17.08 11.99
C GLU A 123 20.71 15.65 11.49
N VAL A 124 19.86 14.66 11.81
CA VAL A 124 20.07 13.23 11.52
C VAL A 124 20.53 12.98 10.09
N LEU A 125 19.82 13.52 9.09
CA LEU A 125 20.18 13.31 7.69
C LEU A 125 21.53 13.95 7.35
N GLU A 126 21.80 15.15 7.83
CA GLU A 126 23.09 15.82 7.59
C GLU A 126 24.25 14.99 8.13
N GLU A 127 24.10 14.45 9.33
CA GLU A 127 25.07 13.57 9.98
C GLU A 127 25.32 12.29 9.18
N VAL A 128 24.25 11.67 8.67
CA VAL A 128 24.35 10.49 7.79
C VAL A 128 25.08 10.84 6.50
N LEU A 129 24.73 11.96 5.86
CA LEU A 129 25.41 12.40 4.63
C LEU A 129 26.90 12.65 4.88
N ARG A 130 27.26 13.26 6.01
CA ARG A 130 28.66 13.50 6.38
C ARG A 130 29.46 12.21 6.53
N VAL A 131 28.83 11.16 7.06
CA VAL A 131 29.44 9.84 7.15
C VAL A 131 29.58 9.21 5.77
N LEU A 132 28.54 9.22 4.96
CA LEU A 132 28.54 8.62 3.62
C LEU A 132 29.52 9.31 2.68
N GLN A 133 29.75 10.62 2.84
CA GLN A 133 30.67 11.40 2.01
C GLN A 133 32.12 10.91 2.11
N ARG A 134 32.49 10.22 3.20
CA ARG A 134 33.83 9.62 3.35
C ARG A 134 34.06 8.45 2.40
N SER A 135 32.98 7.77 2.00
CA SER A 135 33.03 6.60 1.11
C SER A 135 32.64 6.97 -0.32
N ASP A 136 31.65 7.84 -0.49
CA ASP A 136 31.21 8.41 -1.77
C ASP A 136 31.22 9.94 -1.66
N PRO A 137 32.34 10.62 -2.02
CA PRO A 137 32.47 12.08 -1.91
C PRO A 137 31.40 12.87 -2.68
N THR A 138 30.91 12.28 -3.76
CA THR A 138 29.90 12.87 -4.65
C THR A 138 28.47 12.61 -4.17
N LEU A 139 28.27 11.60 -3.32
CA LEU A 139 26.96 11.10 -2.88
C LEU A 139 26.00 10.92 -4.07
N GLN A 140 26.47 10.28 -5.15
CA GLN A 140 25.82 10.28 -6.47
C GLN A 140 24.37 9.81 -6.46
N LYS A 141 24.02 8.89 -5.56
CA LYS A 141 22.67 8.32 -5.42
C LYS A 141 21.72 9.18 -4.61
N ILE A 142 22.22 10.24 -3.96
CA ILE A 142 21.47 11.05 -3.00
C ILE A 142 21.08 12.38 -3.65
N PRO A 143 19.83 12.85 -3.49
CA PRO A 143 19.38 14.14 -4.01
C PRO A 143 20.33 15.31 -3.71
N GLY A 144 20.51 16.18 -4.70
CA GLY A 144 21.41 17.34 -4.64
C GLY A 144 22.61 17.22 -5.58
N GLU A 145 23.32 18.34 -5.75
CA GLU A 145 24.45 18.47 -6.67
C GLU A 145 25.79 18.44 -5.94
N GLU A 146 26.84 18.09 -6.69
CA GLU A 146 28.22 18.19 -6.21
C GLU A 146 28.59 19.67 -6.01
N GLY A 147 29.03 20.04 -4.80
CA GLY A 147 29.32 21.43 -4.42
C GLY A 147 28.27 22.07 -3.51
N GLU A 148 27.07 21.48 -3.38
CA GLU A 148 26.09 21.91 -2.38
C GLU A 148 26.53 21.53 -0.96
N THR A 149 26.17 22.36 0.02
CA THR A 149 26.43 22.04 1.43
C THR A 149 25.60 20.82 1.87
N LEU A 150 26.09 20.08 2.87
CA LEU A 150 25.37 18.92 3.40
C LEU A 150 23.98 19.30 3.93
N ALA A 151 23.82 20.50 4.48
CA ALA A 151 22.52 21.01 4.93
C ALA A 151 21.51 21.17 3.77
N VAL A 152 21.95 21.70 2.62
CA VAL A 152 21.10 21.85 1.42
C VAL A 152 20.71 20.48 0.88
N ARG A 153 21.69 19.55 0.77
CA ARG A 153 21.42 18.18 0.31
C ARG A 153 20.52 17.41 1.28
N ALA A 154 20.69 17.60 2.59
CA ALA A 154 19.80 17.04 3.60
C ALA A 154 18.37 17.56 3.44
N GLY A 155 18.18 18.84 3.11
CA GLY A 155 16.87 19.41 2.76
C GLY A 155 16.22 18.74 1.56
N LYS A 156 16.94 18.59 0.44
CA LYS A 156 16.46 17.89 -0.77
C LYS A 156 16.16 16.41 -0.51
N LEU A 157 16.99 15.76 0.29
CA LEU A 157 16.77 14.40 0.74
C LEU A 157 15.49 14.31 1.59
N ARG A 158 15.27 15.22 2.55
CA ARG A 158 14.04 15.24 3.36
C ARG A 158 12.80 15.33 2.47
N GLU A 159 12.79 16.26 1.53
CA GLU A 159 11.66 16.44 0.61
C GLU A 159 11.39 15.16 -0.19
N THR A 160 12.46 14.51 -0.67
CA THR A 160 12.39 13.25 -1.42
C THR A 160 11.84 12.10 -0.57
N LEU A 161 12.31 11.96 0.68
CA LEU A 161 11.82 10.96 1.62
C LEU A 161 10.36 11.21 2.01
N GLY A 162 9.98 12.47 2.26
CA GLY A 162 8.59 12.84 2.58
C GLY A 162 7.64 12.52 1.43
N ARG A 163 8.08 12.79 0.19
CA ARG A 163 7.35 12.42 -1.01
C ARG A 163 7.19 10.90 -1.15
N TYR A 164 8.27 10.13 -0.98
CA TYR A 164 8.23 8.67 -1.04
C TYR A 164 7.31 8.10 0.05
N ALA A 165 7.42 8.57 1.29
CA ALA A 165 6.56 8.19 2.40
C ALA A 165 5.08 8.52 2.16
N GLY A 166 4.80 9.59 1.39
CA GLY A 166 3.47 9.93 0.93
C GLY A 166 2.89 8.89 -0.03
N CYS A 167 3.66 8.50 -1.04
CA CYS A 167 3.25 7.56 -2.09
C CYS A 167 3.04 6.12 -1.56
N PHE A 168 3.87 5.67 -0.61
CA PHE A 168 3.82 4.30 -0.09
C PHE A 168 3.21 4.21 1.30
N ARG A 169 2.34 5.16 1.66
CA ARG A 169 1.75 5.22 3.01
C ARG A 169 0.94 3.97 3.33
N ARG A 170 0.09 3.51 2.39
CA ARG A 170 -0.73 2.31 2.56
C ARG A 170 0.15 1.08 2.75
N GLU A 171 1.06 0.83 1.81
CA GLU A 171 1.94 -0.33 1.82
C GLU A 171 2.77 -0.36 3.09
N ARG A 172 3.21 0.81 3.57
CA ARG A 172 3.94 0.92 4.83
C ARG A 172 3.09 0.53 6.03
N ILE A 173 1.84 1.00 6.10
CA ILE A 173 0.91 0.61 7.17
C ILE A 173 0.69 -0.90 7.14
N ASP A 174 0.40 -1.46 5.96
CA ASP A 174 0.16 -2.88 5.79
C ASP A 174 1.39 -3.71 6.20
N ALA A 175 2.59 -3.30 5.80
CA ALA A 175 3.84 -3.95 6.18
C ALA A 175 4.11 -3.87 7.69
N LEU A 176 3.81 -2.74 8.34
CA LEU A 176 3.92 -2.61 9.80
C LEU A 176 2.94 -3.54 10.53
N MET A 177 1.70 -3.64 10.05
CA MET A 177 0.70 -4.53 10.60
C MET A 177 1.08 -6.00 10.43
N GLN A 178 1.63 -6.38 9.27
CA GLN A 178 2.19 -7.72 9.04
C GLN A 178 3.40 -8.02 9.93
N ALA A 179 4.29 -7.04 10.15
CA ALA A 179 5.44 -7.22 11.04
C ALA A 179 5.02 -7.47 12.49
N LEU A 180 3.98 -6.78 12.98
CA LEU A 180 3.36 -7.06 14.28
C LEU A 180 2.77 -8.47 14.33
N ALA A 181 2.13 -8.90 13.24
CA ALA A 181 1.58 -10.24 13.12
C ALA A 181 2.64 -11.35 13.16
N ARG A 182 3.88 -11.08 12.74
CA ARG A 182 4.99 -12.05 12.85
C ARG A 182 5.44 -12.30 14.29
N GLN A 183 5.12 -11.45 15.25
CA GLN A 183 5.58 -11.58 16.64
C GLN A 183 4.64 -12.39 17.55
N VAL A 184 3.69 -13.13 16.97
CA VAL A 184 2.67 -13.89 17.71
C VAL A 184 3.08 -15.35 17.95
N CYS A 185 2.36 -16.01 18.86
CA CYS A 185 2.55 -17.43 19.14
C CYS A 185 2.09 -18.32 17.98
N ARG A 186 2.50 -19.61 18.01
CA ARG A 186 2.26 -20.57 16.93
C ARG A 186 0.79 -20.72 16.54
N ASP A 187 -0.12 -20.87 17.51
CA ASP A 187 -1.55 -21.10 17.23
C ASP A 187 -2.16 -19.91 16.48
N VAL A 188 -1.80 -18.68 16.89
CA VAL A 188 -2.26 -17.45 16.23
C VAL A 188 -1.68 -17.33 14.83
N ARG A 189 -0.40 -17.68 14.66
CA ARG A 189 0.22 -17.70 13.34
C ARG A 189 -0.49 -18.66 12.40
N SER A 190 -0.86 -19.86 12.86
CA SER A 190 -1.62 -20.81 12.04
C SER A 190 -2.98 -20.27 11.60
N VAL A 191 -3.67 -19.48 12.44
CA VAL A 191 -4.89 -18.77 12.03
C VAL A 191 -4.60 -17.74 10.95
N LEU A 192 -3.54 -16.94 11.11
CA LEU A 192 -3.16 -15.93 10.12
C LEU A 192 -2.67 -16.57 8.80
N ASP A 193 -2.06 -17.74 8.85
CA ASP A 193 -1.65 -18.47 7.64
C ASP A 193 -2.88 -18.98 6.86
N ALA A 194 -3.95 -19.39 7.57
CA ALA A 194 -5.21 -19.81 6.97
C ALA A 194 -6.11 -18.63 6.53
N CYS A 195 -5.99 -17.49 7.21
CA CYS A 195 -6.78 -16.29 7.02
C CYS A 195 -5.84 -15.06 6.95
N PRO A 196 -5.13 -14.85 5.82
CA PRO A 196 -4.05 -13.88 5.70
C PRO A 196 -4.50 -12.42 5.78
N HIS A 197 -5.81 -12.14 5.67
CA HIS A 197 -6.35 -10.79 5.75
C HIS A 197 -6.82 -10.43 7.17
N LEU A 198 -6.72 -11.36 8.13
CA LEU A 198 -6.98 -11.06 9.54
C LEU A 198 -5.85 -10.28 10.19
N SER A 199 -6.21 -9.50 11.21
CA SER A 199 -5.22 -8.89 12.10
C SER A 199 -4.87 -9.82 13.27
N ALA A 200 -3.63 -9.71 13.75
CA ALA A 200 -3.14 -10.49 14.89
C ALA A 200 -4.03 -10.39 16.15
N PRO A 201 -4.55 -9.21 16.56
CA PRO A 201 -5.47 -9.13 17.71
C PRO A 201 -6.76 -9.95 17.53
N ILE A 202 -7.29 -10.02 16.31
CA ILE A 202 -8.50 -10.81 16.01
C ILE A 202 -8.17 -12.30 16.01
N ALA A 203 -7.07 -12.70 15.37
CA ALA A 203 -6.60 -14.09 15.40
C ALA A 203 -6.32 -14.57 16.83
N GLN A 204 -5.68 -13.74 17.66
CA GLN A 204 -5.51 -13.99 19.11
C GLN A 204 -6.85 -14.20 19.80
N ARG A 205 -7.84 -13.37 19.48
CA ARG A 205 -9.18 -13.51 20.07
C ARG A 205 -9.86 -14.82 19.65
N LEU A 206 -9.78 -15.19 18.37
CA LEU A 206 -10.35 -16.44 17.85
C LEU A 206 -9.72 -17.66 18.54
N VAL A 207 -8.39 -17.68 18.71
CA VAL A 207 -7.72 -18.75 19.44
C VAL A 207 -8.14 -18.79 20.91
N ALA A 208 -8.29 -17.62 21.54
CA ALA A 208 -8.67 -17.51 22.95
C ALA A 208 -10.11 -17.98 23.26
N THR A 209 -10.99 -18.10 22.26
CA THR A 209 -12.35 -18.64 22.46
C THR A 209 -12.42 -20.16 22.28
N LEU A 210 -11.34 -20.82 21.87
CA LEU A 210 -11.30 -22.27 21.72
C LEU A 210 -11.23 -22.94 23.10
N ASN A 211 -12.10 -23.92 23.33
CA ASN A 211 -11.96 -24.81 24.48
C ASN A 211 -10.77 -25.79 24.30
N PRO A 212 -10.32 -26.50 25.35
CA PRO A 212 -9.15 -27.38 25.25
C PRO A 212 -9.26 -28.53 24.23
N GLU A 213 -10.47 -29.00 23.92
CA GLU A 213 -10.71 -30.03 22.90
C GLU A 213 -10.62 -29.44 21.49
N GLN A 214 -11.27 -28.31 21.27
CA GLN A 214 -11.22 -27.56 20.02
C GLN A 214 -9.79 -27.10 19.70
N LEU A 215 -9.03 -26.66 20.70
CA LEU A 215 -7.63 -26.26 20.53
C LEU A 215 -6.74 -27.45 20.15
N ARG A 216 -6.97 -28.63 20.74
CA ARG A 216 -6.27 -29.87 20.35
C ARG A 216 -6.62 -30.27 18.91
N ALA A 217 -7.91 -30.23 18.57
CA ALA A 217 -8.38 -30.51 17.22
C ALA A 217 -7.75 -29.55 16.19
N PHE A 218 -7.80 -28.24 16.44
CA PHE A 218 -7.18 -27.20 15.61
C PHE A 218 -5.67 -27.44 15.41
N ARG A 219 -4.92 -27.73 16.49
CA ARG A 219 -3.48 -28.01 16.39
C ARG A 219 -3.16 -29.28 15.59
N SER A 220 -4.08 -30.24 15.56
CA SER A 220 -3.92 -31.49 14.81
C SER A 220 -4.32 -31.37 13.34
N SER A 221 -5.39 -30.64 13.03
CA SER A 221 -5.95 -30.55 11.68
C SER A 221 -5.53 -29.29 10.92
N GLY A 222 -5.10 -28.24 11.62
CA GLY A 222 -4.90 -26.90 11.08
C GLY A 222 -6.19 -26.13 10.77
N LEU A 223 -7.36 -26.72 11.03
CA LEU A 223 -8.67 -26.15 10.68
C LEU A 223 -9.36 -25.58 11.90
N LEU A 224 -9.81 -24.33 11.80
CA LEU A 224 -10.65 -23.71 12.82
C LEU A 224 -12.01 -24.42 12.93
N PRO A 225 -12.58 -24.57 14.14
CA PRO A 225 -13.95 -25.02 14.25
C PRO A 225 -14.91 -24.07 13.53
N GLN A 226 -16.06 -24.59 13.10
CA GLN A 226 -16.99 -23.90 12.20
C GLN A 226 -17.38 -22.49 12.69
N VAL A 227 -17.64 -22.33 13.99
CA VAL A 227 -18.01 -21.03 14.57
C VAL A 227 -16.88 -20.00 14.42
N GLN A 228 -15.64 -20.38 14.76
CA GLN A 228 -14.46 -19.50 14.63
C GLN A 228 -14.10 -19.25 13.17
N ALA A 229 -14.31 -20.22 12.28
CA ALA A 229 -14.11 -20.05 10.84
C ALA A 229 -15.11 -19.03 10.26
N GLU A 230 -16.37 -19.07 10.68
CA GLU A 230 -17.37 -18.07 10.26
C GLU A 230 -17.05 -16.68 10.84
N GLN A 231 -16.67 -16.61 12.12
CA GLN A 231 -16.23 -15.35 12.74
C GLN A 231 -15.00 -14.76 12.03
N ALA A 232 -14.03 -15.58 11.64
CA ALA A 232 -12.87 -15.18 10.85
C ALA A 232 -13.30 -14.53 9.53
N ARG A 233 -14.19 -15.17 8.77
CA ARG A 233 -14.69 -14.64 7.49
C ARG A 233 -15.40 -13.30 7.65
N VAL A 234 -16.26 -13.17 8.66
CA VAL A 234 -16.95 -11.89 8.94
C VAL A 234 -15.94 -10.80 9.24
N CYS A 235 -14.91 -11.10 10.04
CA CYS A 235 -13.85 -10.16 10.36
C CYS A 235 -12.99 -9.78 9.15
N GLU A 236 -12.61 -10.73 8.30
CA GLU A 236 -11.86 -10.45 7.05
C GLU A 236 -12.68 -9.57 6.12
N ARG A 237 -13.97 -9.86 5.97
CA ARG A 237 -14.88 -9.04 5.18
C ARG A 237 -14.95 -7.61 5.69
N PHE A 238 -15.14 -7.42 7.00
CA PHE A 238 -15.13 -6.10 7.63
C PHE A 238 -13.80 -5.37 7.39
N ILE A 239 -12.67 -6.06 7.59
CA ILE A 239 -11.34 -5.47 7.38
C ILE A 239 -11.17 -5.03 5.93
N ARG A 240 -11.56 -5.87 4.97
CA ARG A 240 -11.45 -5.55 3.56
C ARG A 240 -12.28 -4.32 3.20
N GLU A 241 -13.55 -4.30 3.61
CA GLU A 241 -14.44 -3.17 3.38
C GLU A 241 -13.88 -1.88 4.00
N PHE A 242 -13.43 -1.93 5.26
CA PHE A 242 -12.79 -0.80 5.93
C PHE A 242 -11.55 -0.30 5.19
N CYS A 243 -10.69 -1.21 4.71
CA CYS A 243 -9.48 -0.83 4.00
C CYS A 243 -9.77 -0.21 2.63
N LEU A 244 -10.81 -0.67 1.92
CA LEU A 244 -11.27 -0.07 0.67
C LEU A 244 -11.73 1.37 0.87
N TYR A 245 -12.60 1.61 1.86
CA TYR A 245 -13.06 2.97 2.17
C TYR A 245 -11.92 3.87 2.63
N GLU A 246 -11.02 3.36 3.46
CA GLU A 246 -9.89 4.14 3.93
C GLU A 246 -8.93 4.51 2.80
N ASP A 247 -8.61 3.58 1.91
CA ASP A 247 -7.74 3.88 0.78
C ASP A 247 -8.43 4.78 -0.27
N LEU A 248 -9.75 4.65 -0.47
CA LEU A 248 -10.50 5.62 -1.27
C LEU A 248 -10.39 7.05 -0.72
N GLN A 249 -10.41 7.21 0.60
CA GLN A 249 -10.35 8.52 1.27
C GLN A 249 -8.93 9.11 1.39
N TYR A 250 -7.92 8.27 1.56
CA TYR A 250 -6.57 8.71 1.94
C TYR A 250 -5.45 8.16 1.05
N GLY A 251 -5.77 7.31 0.08
CA GLY A 251 -4.82 6.74 -0.87
C GLY A 251 -4.37 7.77 -1.89
N THR A 252 -3.06 7.91 -2.05
CA THR A 252 -2.47 8.84 -3.03
C THR A 252 -1.14 8.28 -3.55
N PRO A 253 -1.13 7.65 -4.74
CA PRO A 253 -2.30 7.31 -5.56
C PRO A 253 -3.21 6.25 -4.88
N PRO A 254 -4.51 6.19 -5.24
CA PRO A 254 -5.43 5.17 -4.72
C PRO A 254 -5.14 3.78 -5.32
N ALA A 255 -5.46 2.69 -4.60
CA ALA A 255 -5.46 1.34 -5.18
C ALA A 255 -6.52 1.19 -6.25
N LEU A 256 -6.23 0.34 -7.22
CA LEU A 256 -7.23 -0.15 -8.18
C LEU A 256 -8.51 -0.64 -7.49
N ASP A 257 -8.39 -1.48 -6.45
CA ASP A 257 -9.57 -2.05 -5.80
C ASP A 257 -10.44 -0.97 -5.11
N SER A 258 -9.82 0.07 -4.57
CA SER A 258 -10.53 1.21 -3.98
C SER A 258 -11.13 2.14 -5.04
N MET A 259 -10.47 2.30 -6.19
CA MET A 259 -11.03 3.03 -7.33
C MET A 259 -12.30 2.33 -7.87
N ARG A 260 -12.36 0.99 -7.84
CA ARG A 260 -13.59 0.23 -8.16
C ARG A 260 -14.73 0.60 -7.22
N LEU A 261 -14.47 0.60 -5.90
CA LEU A 261 -15.44 1.08 -4.90
C LEU A 261 -15.89 2.52 -5.22
N GLY A 262 -14.95 3.42 -5.49
CA GLY A 262 -15.23 4.81 -5.81
C GLY A 262 -16.11 4.97 -7.04
N LEU A 263 -15.87 4.21 -8.11
CA LEU A 263 -16.71 4.22 -9.31
C LEU A 263 -18.13 3.76 -9.01
N ARG A 264 -18.30 2.67 -8.26
CA ARG A 264 -19.63 2.17 -7.89
C ARG A 264 -20.40 3.15 -7.03
N LEU A 265 -19.74 3.82 -6.08
CA LEU A 265 -20.35 4.90 -5.30
C LEU A 265 -20.73 6.10 -6.17
N LEU A 266 -19.89 6.46 -7.14
CA LEU A 266 -20.17 7.54 -8.10
C LEU A 266 -21.44 7.26 -8.91
N GLU A 267 -21.66 6.01 -9.33
CA GLU A 267 -22.85 5.58 -10.07
C GLU A 267 -24.15 5.68 -9.25
N THR A 268 -24.05 5.70 -7.92
CA THR A 268 -25.21 5.88 -7.03
C THR A 268 -25.59 7.34 -6.78
N LEU A 269 -24.79 8.30 -7.26
CA LEU A 269 -25.04 9.71 -6.99
C LEU A 269 -26.30 10.22 -7.73
N PRO A 270 -27.11 11.07 -7.08
CA PRO A 270 -28.24 11.71 -7.75
C PRO A 270 -27.73 12.59 -8.90
N GLY A 271 -28.34 12.45 -10.08
CA GLY A 271 -27.92 13.15 -11.30
C GLY A 271 -26.91 12.37 -12.16
N TRP A 272 -26.48 11.17 -11.73
CA TRP A 272 -25.74 10.26 -12.59
C TRP A 272 -26.63 9.71 -13.71
N GLU A 273 -26.25 9.94 -14.97
CA GLU A 273 -26.97 9.43 -16.13
C GLU A 273 -26.36 8.13 -16.63
N SER A 274 -27.21 7.17 -17.00
CA SER A 274 -26.79 5.86 -17.50
C SER A 274 -25.99 5.92 -18.81
N GLY A 275 -26.08 7.02 -19.57
CA GLY A 275 -25.26 7.28 -20.76
C GLY A 275 -23.81 7.73 -20.47
N THR A 276 -23.48 8.06 -19.21
CA THR A 276 -22.13 8.46 -18.79
C THR A 276 -21.31 7.22 -18.50
N ARG A 277 -20.51 6.76 -19.49
CA ARG A 277 -19.60 5.63 -19.29
C ARG A 277 -18.22 6.08 -18.81
N ILE A 278 -17.74 5.46 -17.73
CA ILE A 278 -16.37 5.58 -17.22
C ILE A 278 -15.77 4.18 -17.07
N GLU A 279 -14.59 3.98 -17.64
CA GLU A 279 -13.84 2.72 -17.60
C GLU A 279 -12.58 2.88 -16.75
N LEU A 280 -12.38 2.02 -15.76
CA LEU A 280 -11.14 1.91 -15.00
C LEU A 280 -10.20 0.94 -15.70
N LYS A 281 -8.99 1.38 -16.04
CA LYS A 281 -7.97 0.54 -16.69
C LYS A 281 -6.68 0.55 -15.90
N GLN A 282 -6.08 -0.62 -15.75
CA GLN A 282 -4.75 -0.77 -15.13
C GLN A 282 -3.64 -0.23 -16.04
N GLN A 283 -3.77 -0.40 -17.36
CA GLN A 283 -2.83 0.09 -18.36
C GLN A 283 -3.55 0.61 -19.60
N LEU A 284 -2.93 1.57 -20.28
CA LEU A 284 -3.41 2.14 -21.53
C LEU A 284 -3.59 1.03 -22.60
N GLY A 285 -4.77 0.96 -23.21
CA GLY A 285 -5.11 -0.06 -24.23
C GLY A 285 -5.45 -1.44 -23.68
N GLY A 286 -5.39 -1.65 -22.36
CA GLY A 286 -5.84 -2.88 -21.71
C GLY A 286 -7.36 -2.98 -21.59
N ALA A 287 -7.85 -4.18 -21.25
CA ALA A 287 -9.25 -4.38 -20.88
C ALA A 287 -9.61 -3.58 -19.61
N PRO A 288 -10.84 -3.05 -19.50
CA PRO A 288 -11.29 -2.39 -18.27
C PRO A 288 -11.31 -3.39 -17.11
N VAL A 289 -10.71 -2.98 -16.01
CA VAL A 289 -10.79 -3.66 -14.71
C VAL A 289 -12.18 -3.51 -14.12
N ASP A 290 -12.80 -2.35 -14.33
CA ASP A 290 -14.18 -2.08 -13.95
C ASP A 290 -14.77 -0.97 -14.83
N ALA A 291 -16.09 -0.85 -14.86
CA ALA A 291 -16.78 0.21 -15.58
C ALA A 291 -18.16 0.51 -14.97
N ILE A 292 -18.60 1.76 -15.14
CA ILE A 292 -19.93 2.24 -14.79
C ILE A 292 -20.60 2.89 -16.01
N GLY A 293 -21.93 2.94 -16.04
CA GLY A 293 -22.72 3.38 -17.19
C GLY A 293 -22.93 2.29 -18.27
N ILE A 294 -23.84 2.55 -19.21
CA ILE A 294 -24.29 1.59 -20.23
C ILE A 294 -23.14 1.23 -21.19
N GLU A 295 -23.02 -0.06 -21.53
CA GLU A 295 -21.98 -0.59 -22.44
C GLU A 295 -22.06 -0.05 -23.87
N THR A 296 -23.25 0.28 -24.34
CA THR A 296 -23.49 0.82 -25.69
C THR A 296 -23.26 2.33 -25.80
N ALA A 297 -22.91 3.01 -24.70
CA ALA A 297 -22.48 4.40 -24.77
C ALA A 297 -21.14 4.49 -25.51
N GLU A 298 -20.89 5.61 -26.21
CA GLU A 298 -19.60 5.90 -26.85
C GLU A 298 -18.43 5.52 -25.92
N PRO A 299 -17.36 4.86 -26.42
CA PRO A 299 -16.31 4.26 -25.60
C PRO A 299 -15.91 5.19 -24.46
N GLY A 300 -16.24 4.69 -23.27
CA GLY A 300 -16.31 5.49 -22.05
C GLY A 300 -14.97 6.09 -21.70
N ARG A 301 -15.01 7.30 -21.15
CA ARG A 301 -13.82 7.98 -20.65
C ARG A 301 -13.03 7.04 -19.74
N MET A 302 -11.71 7.09 -19.88
CA MET A 302 -10.83 6.18 -19.19
C MET A 302 -10.26 6.84 -17.94
N LEU A 303 -10.45 6.21 -16.79
CA LEU A 303 -9.62 6.42 -15.62
C LEU A 303 -8.45 5.46 -15.71
N GLU A 304 -7.26 6.03 -15.81
CA GLU A 304 -6.03 5.28 -15.71
C GLU A 304 -5.58 5.24 -14.25
N VAL A 305 -4.95 4.14 -13.86
CA VAL A 305 -4.13 4.16 -12.66
C VAL A 305 -3.04 5.19 -12.89
N PRO A 306 -2.96 6.24 -12.07
CA PRO A 306 -1.92 7.24 -12.24
C PRO A 306 -0.56 6.55 -12.18
N ALA A 307 0.36 6.97 -13.05
CA ALA A 307 1.76 6.60 -12.89
C ALA A 307 2.20 6.95 -11.46
N GLN A 308 3.13 6.22 -10.86
CA GLN A 308 3.51 6.47 -9.46
C GLN A 308 4.01 7.90 -9.18
N GLU A 309 4.53 8.57 -10.21
CA GLU A 309 4.94 9.96 -10.16
C GLU A 309 3.75 10.93 -10.15
N ASP A 310 2.61 10.49 -10.71
CA ASP A 310 1.33 11.17 -10.73
C ASP A 310 0.57 10.90 -9.42
N ARG A 311 0.41 11.96 -8.63
CA ARG A 311 -0.03 11.91 -7.23
C ARG A 311 -1.48 12.36 -7.07
N ARG A 312 -2.28 12.19 -8.12
CA ARG A 312 -3.70 12.53 -8.05
C ARG A 312 -4.42 11.46 -7.25
N ASP A 313 -5.26 11.91 -6.33
CA ASP A 313 -6.20 11.04 -5.64
C ASP A 313 -7.35 10.65 -6.59
N PHE A 314 -8.18 9.72 -6.14
CA PHE A 314 -9.34 9.26 -6.92
C PHE A 314 -10.24 10.41 -7.36
N TYR A 315 -10.51 11.36 -6.46
CA TYR A 315 -11.45 12.45 -6.71
C TYR A 315 -10.92 13.43 -7.76
N THR A 316 -9.62 13.71 -7.76
CA THR A 316 -8.97 14.53 -8.79
C THR A 316 -9.02 13.83 -10.14
N LEU A 317 -8.75 12.52 -10.19
CA LEU A 317 -8.82 11.73 -11.43
C LEU A 317 -10.24 11.72 -12.02
N VAL A 318 -11.25 11.47 -11.19
CA VAL A 318 -12.66 11.49 -11.61
C VAL A 318 -13.07 12.90 -12.02
N TRP A 319 -12.70 13.92 -11.24
CA TRP A 319 -13.00 15.31 -11.57
C TRP A 319 -12.49 15.67 -12.94
N ASP A 320 -11.22 15.37 -13.24
CA ASP A 320 -10.59 15.61 -14.54
C ASP A 320 -11.29 14.85 -15.67
N ALA A 321 -11.81 13.65 -15.41
CA ALA A 321 -12.56 12.86 -16.38
C ALA A 321 -13.99 13.40 -16.64
N LEU A 322 -14.65 14.00 -15.65
CA LEU A 322 -16.02 14.53 -15.80
C LEU A 322 -16.06 15.78 -16.68
N ARG A 323 -17.01 15.84 -17.62
CA ARG A 323 -17.25 17.03 -18.44
C ARG A 323 -17.98 18.11 -17.64
N PRO A 324 -17.88 19.40 -18.04
CA PRO A 324 -18.59 20.49 -17.35
C PRO A 324 -20.10 20.23 -17.18
N GLN A 325 -20.77 19.66 -18.18
CA GLN A 325 -22.20 19.34 -18.13
C GLN A 325 -22.54 18.28 -17.07
N GLU A 326 -21.68 17.27 -16.90
CA GLU A 326 -21.86 16.20 -15.90
C GLU A 326 -21.61 16.73 -14.50
N ARG A 327 -20.57 17.56 -14.34
CA ARG A 327 -20.30 18.27 -13.08
C ARG A 327 -21.50 19.12 -12.68
N SER A 328 -22.10 19.85 -13.61
CA SER A 328 -23.31 20.65 -13.35
C SER A 328 -24.52 19.81 -12.94
N ARG A 329 -24.75 18.65 -13.58
CA ARG A 329 -25.87 17.74 -13.25
C ARG A 329 -25.72 17.07 -11.89
N LEU A 330 -24.48 16.71 -11.52
CA LEU A 330 -24.15 16.20 -10.20
C LEU A 330 -24.09 17.30 -9.13
N HIS A 331 -24.31 18.56 -9.51
CA HIS A 331 -24.20 19.74 -8.64
C HIS A 331 -22.80 19.91 -8.02
N LEU A 332 -21.75 19.56 -8.77
CA LEU A 332 -20.36 19.60 -8.33
C LEU A 332 -19.61 20.78 -8.95
N SER A 333 -18.88 21.53 -8.12
CA SER A 333 -18.09 22.70 -8.51
C SER A 333 -16.57 22.50 -8.32
N ASN A 334 -16.16 21.51 -7.54
CA ASN A 334 -14.75 21.17 -7.32
C ASN A 334 -14.58 19.69 -6.86
N PRO A 335 -13.35 19.15 -6.85
CA PRO A 335 -13.06 17.80 -6.37
C PRO A 335 -13.48 17.52 -4.91
N GLU A 336 -13.45 18.53 -4.03
CA GLU A 336 -13.84 18.37 -2.62
C GLU A 336 -15.34 18.12 -2.45
N GLN A 337 -16.18 18.75 -3.27
CA GLN A 337 -17.61 18.47 -3.32
C GLN A 337 -17.89 17.07 -3.87
N LEU A 338 -17.12 16.63 -4.87
CA LEU A 338 -17.21 15.26 -5.38
C LEU A 338 -16.86 14.27 -4.26
N ARG A 339 -15.78 14.53 -3.53
CA ARG A 339 -15.37 13.75 -2.38
C ARG A 339 -16.48 13.65 -1.33
N ALA A 340 -17.02 14.78 -0.90
CA ALA A 340 -18.10 14.80 0.09
C ALA A 340 -19.36 14.04 -0.39
N ALA A 341 -19.71 14.16 -1.68
CA ALA A 341 -20.85 13.44 -2.26
C ALA A 341 -20.62 11.92 -2.27
N VAL A 342 -19.45 11.46 -2.71
CA VAL A 342 -19.08 10.04 -2.74
C VAL A 342 -18.95 9.46 -1.33
N GLU A 343 -18.37 10.20 -0.37
CA GLU A 343 -18.26 9.76 1.03
C GLU A 343 -19.62 9.67 1.73
N ALA A 344 -20.61 10.47 1.30
CA ALA A 344 -21.99 10.39 1.80
C ALA A 344 -22.84 9.32 1.09
N ALA A 345 -22.37 8.79 -0.04
CA ALA A 345 -23.10 7.79 -0.82
C ALA A 345 -23.09 6.42 -0.13
N VAL A 346 -24.16 5.66 -0.32
CA VAL A 346 -24.31 4.31 0.23
C VAL A 346 -24.39 3.33 -0.93
N LEU A 347 -23.46 2.37 -0.95
CA LEU A 347 -23.49 1.30 -1.92
C LEU A 347 -24.53 0.24 -1.52
N PRO A 348 -25.41 -0.22 -2.43
CA PRO A 348 -26.32 -1.32 -2.13
C PRO A 348 -25.56 -2.58 -1.70
N GLU A 349 -26.10 -3.32 -0.73
CA GLU A 349 -25.43 -4.49 -0.15
C GLU A 349 -25.06 -5.54 -1.22
N THR A 350 -25.90 -5.73 -2.23
CA THR A 350 -25.62 -6.65 -3.35
C THR A 350 -24.37 -6.26 -4.14
N GLN A 351 -24.18 -4.96 -4.40
CA GLN A 351 -23.00 -4.45 -5.09
C GLN A 351 -21.75 -4.51 -4.21
N MET A 352 -21.89 -4.19 -2.92
CA MET A 352 -20.80 -4.33 -1.95
C MET A 352 -20.35 -5.79 -1.83
N ASN A 353 -21.29 -6.74 -1.74
CA ASN A 353 -20.99 -8.17 -1.69
C ASN A 353 -20.22 -8.64 -2.92
N SER A 354 -20.69 -8.25 -4.12
CA SER A 354 -20.01 -8.57 -5.38
C SER A 354 -18.55 -8.07 -5.40
N LEU A 355 -18.32 -6.85 -4.91
CA LEU A 355 -16.98 -6.28 -4.80
C LEU A 355 -16.11 -7.04 -3.79
N LEU A 356 -16.67 -7.38 -2.62
CA LEU A 356 -15.97 -8.07 -1.54
C LEU A 356 -15.76 -9.59 -1.78
N GLU A 357 -16.47 -10.20 -2.73
CA GLU A 357 -16.26 -11.59 -3.14
C GLU A 357 -15.24 -11.71 -4.28
N SER A 358 -15.12 -10.68 -5.12
CA SER A 358 -14.10 -10.62 -6.17
C SER A 358 -12.69 -10.55 -5.55
N PRO A 359 -11.68 -11.29 -6.04
CA PRO A 359 -10.31 -11.12 -5.52
C PRO A 359 -9.85 -9.67 -5.68
N PRO A 360 -9.03 -9.14 -4.74
CA PRO A 360 -8.48 -7.80 -4.86
C PRO A 360 -7.60 -7.73 -6.11
N VAL A 361 -7.71 -6.63 -6.85
CA VAL A 361 -6.89 -6.42 -8.05
C VAL A 361 -5.46 -6.11 -7.61
N GLU A 362 -4.49 -6.90 -8.08
CA GLU A 362 -3.07 -6.68 -7.77
C GLU A 362 -2.60 -5.33 -8.33
N ASP A 363 -1.94 -4.56 -7.46
CA ASP A 363 -1.52 -3.20 -7.73
C ASP A 363 0.00 -3.16 -7.95
N VAL A 364 0.42 -2.55 -9.06
CA VAL A 364 1.83 -2.35 -9.44
C VAL A 364 2.60 -1.58 -8.35
N THR A 365 1.92 -0.74 -7.55
CA THR A 365 2.52 -0.03 -6.41
C THR A 365 2.98 -0.97 -5.29
N ARG A 366 2.19 -2.01 -4.99
CA ARG A 366 2.54 -3.02 -3.99
C ARG A 366 3.75 -3.83 -4.45
N ASP A 367 3.78 -4.27 -5.69
CA ASP A 367 4.91 -5.01 -6.26
C ASP A 367 6.19 -4.18 -6.22
N LEU A 368 6.10 -2.89 -6.54
CA LEU A 368 7.27 -2.03 -6.48
C LEU A 368 7.72 -1.83 -5.03
N PHE A 369 6.81 -1.54 -4.10
CA PHE A 369 7.15 -1.43 -2.68
C PHE A 369 7.83 -2.70 -2.18
N GLU A 370 7.31 -3.88 -2.50
CA GLU A 370 7.91 -5.17 -2.14
C GLU A 370 9.28 -5.38 -2.78
N SER A 371 9.44 -5.04 -4.07
CA SER A 371 10.74 -5.13 -4.76
C SER A 371 11.80 -4.25 -4.11
N ILE A 372 11.40 -3.04 -3.71
CA ILE A 372 12.24 -2.05 -3.05
C ILE A 372 12.53 -2.46 -1.60
N THR A 373 11.59 -3.09 -0.91
CA THR A 373 11.70 -3.41 0.52
C THR A 373 12.35 -4.75 0.81
N LEU A 374 12.19 -5.74 -0.07
CA LEU A 374 12.75 -7.08 0.11
C LEU A 374 14.10 -7.28 -0.60
N GLY A 375 14.62 -6.26 -1.29
CA GLY A 375 15.88 -6.38 -2.00
C GLY A 375 15.86 -7.52 -3.03
N ARG A 376 14.70 -7.83 -3.63
CA ARG A 376 14.62 -8.68 -4.81
C ARG A 376 15.26 -7.89 -5.94
N GLY A 377 16.59 -8.04 -6.06
CA GLY A 377 17.35 -7.51 -7.16
C GLY A 377 16.66 -7.87 -8.47
N ARG A 378 16.69 -6.93 -9.41
CA ARG A 378 16.35 -7.17 -10.82
C ARG A 378 17.23 -8.32 -11.32
N THR A 379 16.78 -9.57 -11.16
CA THR A 379 17.34 -10.72 -11.85
C THR A 379 16.58 -10.84 -13.18
N ASN A 380 17.22 -10.25 -14.20
CA ASN A 380 16.93 -10.20 -15.62
C ASN A 380 15.96 -11.20 -16.28
N GLY A 381 15.32 -10.71 -17.35
CA GLY A 381 14.96 -11.53 -18.51
C GLY A 381 14.29 -10.80 -19.69
N ARG A 382 15.09 -10.10 -20.54
CA ARG A 382 14.91 -9.79 -22.00
C ARG A 382 13.65 -9.01 -22.45
N GLY A 383 13.67 -8.00 -23.31
CA GLY A 383 14.68 -7.33 -24.12
C GLY A 383 13.92 -6.38 -25.07
N ALA A 384 14.36 -5.13 -25.18
CA ALA A 384 13.98 -4.24 -26.28
C ALA A 384 15.03 -3.13 -26.36
N GLU A 385 16.05 -3.35 -27.19
CA GLU A 385 16.90 -2.27 -27.67
C GLU A 385 16.06 -1.31 -28.53
N PRO A 386 16.25 0.01 -28.43
CA PRO A 386 15.71 0.95 -29.39
C PRO A 386 16.50 0.86 -30.70
N GLY A 387 15.90 0.26 -31.72
CA GLY A 387 16.47 0.15 -33.06
C GLY A 387 16.68 1.52 -33.70
N GLN A 388 17.95 1.84 -33.98
CA GLN A 388 18.30 2.79 -35.03
C GLN A 388 18.65 2.00 -36.29
N HIS A 389 17.89 2.21 -37.38
CA HIS A 389 18.36 2.31 -38.78
C HIS A 389 17.17 2.15 -39.75
N THR A 390 16.46 3.24 -40.03
CA THR A 390 15.73 3.37 -41.29
C THR A 390 16.72 3.78 -42.37
N ARG A 391 17.17 2.77 -43.11
CA ARG A 391 17.97 2.92 -44.32
C ARG A 391 17.05 3.42 -45.44
N ASN A 392 17.23 4.67 -45.84
CA ASN A 392 16.67 5.23 -47.06
C ASN A 392 16.98 4.34 -48.26
N ARG A 393 15.94 3.88 -48.96
CA ARG A 393 16.01 3.43 -50.34
C ARG A 393 14.67 3.70 -51.00
N VAL A 394 14.55 4.91 -51.58
CA VAL A 394 13.52 5.23 -52.58
C VAL A 394 14.12 4.93 -53.95
N ASP A 395 13.25 4.36 -54.77
CA ASP A 395 13.48 3.77 -56.08
C ASP A 395 14.27 4.61 -57.08
N GLY A 396 14.98 3.90 -57.95
CA GLY A 396 15.59 4.48 -59.13
C GLY A 396 14.56 4.81 -60.22
N ARG A 397 14.93 5.73 -61.11
CA ARG A 397 14.90 5.54 -62.57
C ARG A 397 15.52 6.75 -63.30
N ILE A 398 16.53 6.46 -64.11
CA ILE A 398 16.61 6.80 -65.55
C ILE A 398 16.56 8.30 -65.92
N ASN A 399 17.70 8.91 -66.33
CA ASN A 399 18.12 9.12 -67.73
C ASN A 399 19.17 10.24 -67.86
N SER A 400 20.14 9.96 -68.73
CA SER A 400 21.06 10.85 -69.47
C SER A 400 22.09 11.68 -68.71
#